data_AF-A0A7V2F4G9-F1
#
_entry.id   AF-A0A7V2F4G9-F1
#
_cell.length_a   1.000
_cell.length_b   1.000
_cell.length_c   1.000
_cell.angle_alpha   90.00
_cell.angle_beta   90.00
_cell.angle_gamma   90.00
#
_symmetry.space_group_name_H-M   'P 1'
#
loop_
_entity.id
_entity.type
_entity.pdbx_description
1 polymer ?
#
loop_
_entity_poly.entity_id
_entity_poly.type
_entity_poly.pdbx_seq_one_letter_code
_entity_poly.pdbx_strand_id
1 'polypeptide(L)'
;MMFSKRRVHIPRLLKLIAVLTIILEPSIPAHAAGHDGNVEWNGLSHVDFQDRRPLCPLGNEAFSIRFQAFAGDLTSARVFLDDGGSTSWVTASVEGQRGPYDIWKARIPATFSSGIGYYIELNDGIDTDYLSVSGISDPVPVDGGWRLDFTTLEHAPLGATLTSGGAVFRVWAPGASGCSIRGDFNGWSLGSPMTRVGEDFIVLVSGVSAGDEYKYFFSPGDIWKPDARSRAFDSGSNGNSIVEDPFAYQWQVSDFHAPPQDELVVYQLHLGTFAGRNDPVGTVAHPSGYLDAAARAGHLAALGVNAVMLNPVTEFPGDESAGYNPITAWAPEWVYGSADEFKYLVDVMHQNGIAVLLDIVWNHFSFSDNYLWYYDGTQFYFDDPAADTPWGAQADFDSEGVRDYY
;
A
#
# COMPACT_ATOMS: atom_id res chain seq x y z
N MET A 1 -30.33 -22.08 -51.31
CA MET A 1 -30.72 -20.95 -50.43
C MET A 1 -29.46 -20.13 -50.18
N MET A 2 -29.45 -18.89 -50.66
CA MET A 2 -28.28 -17.99 -50.72
C MET A 2 -27.91 -17.43 -49.34
N PHE A 3 -26.61 -17.41 -49.04
CA PHE A 3 -26.04 -16.60 -47.95
C PHE A 3 -25.91 -15.14 -48.40
N SER A 4 -26.60 -14.23 -47.70
CA SER A 4 -26.46 -12.78 -47.89
C SER A 4 -25.47 -12.23 -46.86
N LYS A 5 -24.32 -11.72 -47.33
CA LYS A 5 -23.38 -10.93 -46.53
C LYS A 5 -23.93 -9.51 -46.38
N ARG A 6 -24.42 -9.13 -45.19
CA ARG A 6 -24.68 -7.72 -44.87
C ARG A 6 -23.36 -7.01 -44.55
N ARG A 7 -22.98 -6.03 -45.37
CA ARG A 7 -21.94 -5.05 -45.03
C ARG A 7 -22.54 -4.01 -44.08
N VAL A 8 -21.96 -3.86 -42.90
CA VAL A 8 -22.24 -2.74 -42.00
C VAL A 8 -21.44 -1.53 -42.50
N HIS A 9 -22.13 -0.42 -42.71
CA HIS A 9 -21.56 0.87 -43.11
C HIS A 9 -21.14 1.62 -41.84
N ILE A 10 -19.85 1.88 -41.66
CA ILE A 10 -19.32 2.73 -40.59
C ILE A 10 -19.11 4.13 -41.18
N PRO A 11 -19.80 5.18 -40.71
CA PRO A 11 -19.55 6.54 -41.17
C PRO A 11 -18.19 7.04 -40.66
N ARG A 12 -17.41 7.67 -41.54
CA ARG A 12 -16.12 8.30 -41.23
C ARG A 12 -16.34 9.50 -40.31
N LEU A 13 -15.98 9.38 -39.04
CA LEU A 13 -15.77 10.53 -38.16
C LEU A 13 -14.36 11.08 -38.43
N LEU A 14 -14.27 12.35 -38.83
CA LEU A 14 -13.02 13.07 -38.99
C LEU A 14 -12.30 13.15 -37.64
N LYS A 15 -11.05 12.66 -37.60
CA LYS A 15 -10.14 12.84 -36.47
C LYS A 15 -9.74 14.30 -36.35
N LEU A 16 -10.11 14.96 -35.25
CA LEU A 16 -9.39 16.13 -34.75
C LEU A 16 -8.31 15.59 -33.78
N ILE A 17 -7.08 15.46 -34.25
CA ILE A 17 -5.93 15.16 -33.39
C ILE A 17 -5.50 16.51 -32.81
N ALA A 18 -5.91 16.79 -31.58
CA ALA A 18 -5.24 17.80 -30.76
C ALA A 18 -3.91 17.19 -30.31
N VAL A 19 -2.81 17.63 -30.91
CA VAL A 19 -1.46 17.35 -30.41
C VAL A 19 -1.32 18.18 -29.14
N LEU A 20 -1.51 17.54 -27.99
CA LEU A 20 -1.10 18.09 -26.71
C LEU A 20 0.42 17.98 -26.67
N THR A 21 1.11 19.06 -27.00
CA THR A 21 2.55 19.17 -26.78
C THR A 21 2.76 19.18 -25.26
N ILE A 22 3.01 18.01 -24.69
CA ILE A 22 3.60 17.92 -23.36
C ILE A 22 4.97 18.57 -23.49
N ILE A 23 5.13 19.73 -22.84
CA ILE A 23 6.45 20.28 -22.58
C ILE A 23 7.08 19.28 -21.62
N LEU A 24 7.90 18.37 -22.17
CA LEU A 24 8.89 17.64 -21.40
C LEU A 24 9.85 18.69 -20.89
N GLU A 25 9.58 19.20 -19.69
CA GLU A 25 10.64 19.83 -18.92
C GLU A 25 11.72 18.77 -18.75
N PRO A 26 12.99 19.07 -19.10
CA PRO A 26 14.07 18.13 -18.86
C PRO A 26 14.03 17.77 -17.38
N SER A 27 14.05 16.47 -17.07
CA SER A 27 14.25 15.97 -15.72
C SER A 27 15.48 16.66 -15.16
N ILE A 28 15.28 17.61 -14.25
CA ILE A 28 16.38 18.21 -13.51
C ILE A 28 16.96 17.03 -12.71
N PRO A 29 18.20 16.60 -12.97
CA PRO A 29 18.82 15.59 -12.14
C PRO A 29 18.70 16.07 -10.71
N ALA A 30 18.11 15.24 -9.83
CA ALA A 30 17.93 15.54 -8.41
C ALA A 30 19.31 15.80 -7.80
N HIS A 31 19.74 17.06 -7.85
CA HIS A 31 20.87 17.53 -7.11
C HIS A 31 20.43 17.52 -5.66
N ALA A 32 21.27 17.01 -4.77
CA ALA A 32 21.23 17.42 -3.37
C ALA A 32 21.04 18.94 -3.35
N ALA A 33 19.93 19.43 -2.77
CA ALA A 33 19.75 20.85 -2.56
C ALA A 33 20.90 21.26 -1.63
N GLY A 34 21.91 21.94 -2.18
CA GLY A 34 22.94 22.53 -1.34
C GLY A 34 22.29 23.66 -0.56
N HIS A 35 22.68 23.86 0.71
CA HIS A 35 22.21 24.97 1.55
C HIS A 35 22.17 26.31 0.79
N ASP A 36 21.02 26.66 0.21
CA ASP A 36 20.80 27.85 -0.60
C ASP A 36 19.84 28.85 0.06
N GLY A 37 19.30 28.47 1.23
CA GLY A 37 18.58 29.35 2.14
C GLY A 37 17.06 29.35 1.95
N ASN A 38 16.52 28.26 1.40
CA ASN A 38 15.11 27.92 1.43
C ASN A 38 14.95 26.41 1.63
N VAL A 39 13.94 25.98 2.39
CA VAL A 39 13.56 24.57 2.45
C VAL A 39 12.88 24.19 1.13
N GLU A 40 13.32 23.11 0.50
CA GLU A 40 12.77 22.65 -0.79
C GLU A 40 11.53 21.77 -0.58
N TRP A 41 10.37 22.43 -0.57
CA TRP A 41 9.09 21.84 -0.17
C TRP A 41 8.65 20.61 -0.99
N ASN A 42 9.03 20.55 -2.27
CA ASN A 42 8.72 19.42 -3.15
C ASN A 42 9.48 18.13 -2.79
N GLY A 43 10.55 18.21 -1.98
CA GLY A 43 11.27 17.04 -1.48
C GLY A 43 10.75 16.49 -0.15
N LEU A 44 9.89 17.26 0.53
CA LEU A 44 9.36 16.92 1.84
C LEU A 44 8.19 15.95 1.74
N SER A 45 8.20 14.92 2.59
CA SER A 45 7.04 14.02 2.74
C SER A 45 6.98 13.41 4.13
N HIS A 46 5.77 13.35 4.69
CA HIS A 46 5.41 12.49 5.81
C HIS A 46 4.10 11.78 5.49
N VAL A 47 4.14 10.46 5.32
CA VAL A 47 2.98 9.63 5.00
C VAL A 47 2.49 8.95 6.27
N ASP A 48 1.51 9.57 6.94
CA ASP A 48 0.80 9.16 8.16
C ASP A 48 1.32 7.88 8.83
N PHE A 49 0.64 6.75 8.65
CA PHE A 49 0.99 5.50 9.32
C PHE A 49 2.25 4.86 8.72
N GLN A 50 2.53 5.10 7.44
CA GLN A 50 3.66 4.49 6.73
C GLN A 50 5.00 4.99 7.26
N ASP A 51 5.05 6.21 7.79
CA ASP A 51 6.25 6.81 8.38
C ASP A 51 6.30 6.66 9.91
N ARG A 52 5.38 5.91 10.51
CA ARG A 52 5.42 5.54 11.93
C ARG A 52 5.95 4.13 12.16
N ARG A 53 6.74 3.93 13.23
CA ARG A 53 7.11 2.59 13.71
C ARG A 53 6.92 2.45 15.22
N PRO A 54 6.08 1.52 15.71
CA PRO A 54 5.20 0.62 14.93
C PRO A 54 4.15 1.39 14.11
N LEU A 55 3.45 0.73 13.17
CA LEU A 55 2.43 1.36 12.31
C LEU A 55 1.27 1.96 13.14
N CYS A 56 0.84 1.22 14.15
CA CYS A 56 -0.13 1.66 15.15
C CYS A 56 0.53 1.60 16.53
N PRO A 57 1.18 2.68 16.99
CA PRO A 57 1.66 2.74 18.37
C PRO A 57 0.47 2.79 19.33
N LEU A 58 0.59 2.05 20.43
CA LEU A 58 -0.38 2.06 21.52
C LEU A 58 0.02 3.05 22.62
N GLY A 59 -0.92 3.35 23.51
CA GLY A 59 -0.62 4.08 24.74
C GLY A 59 0.46 3.34 25.54
N ASN A 60 1.33 4.10 26.21
CA ASN A 60 2.48 3.58 26.94
C ASN A 60 3.56 2.86 26.09
N GLU A 61 3.59 3.11 24.78
CA GLU A 61 4.65 2.63 23.88
C GLU A 61 5.45 3.79 23.27
N ALA A 62 6.76 3.62 23.20
CA ALA A 62 7.62 4.53 22.45
C ALA A 62 7.59 4.17 20.97
N PHE A 63 7.49 5.17 20.10
CA PHE A 63 7.42 4.97 18.66
C PHE A 63 8.34 5.93 17.92
N SER A 64 8.51 5.74 16.62
CA SER A 64 9.30 6.63 15.78
C SER A 64 8.43 7.29 14.74
N ILE A 65 8.66 8.57 14.50
CA ILE A 65 8.12 9.33 13.36
C ILE A 65 9.27 9.54 12.39
N ARG A 66 9.03 9.27 11.11
CA ARG A 66 9.96 9.57 10.02
C ARG A 66 9.39 10.62 9.10
N PHE A 67 10.26 11.26 8.34
CA PHE A 67 9.87 12.09 7.21
C PHE A 67 11.07 12.19 6.26
N GLN A 68 10.79 12.59 5.04
CA GLN A 68 11.77 12.78 4.00
C GLN A 68 12.04 14.27 3.79
N ALA A 69 13.28 14.63 3.44
CA ALA A 69 13.66 15.91 2.86
C ALA A 69 14.75 15.68 1.79
N PHE A 70 15.06 16.67 0.93
CA PHE A 70 16.23 16.54 0.07
C PHE A 70 17.52 16.39 0.90
N ALA A 71 18.46 15.59 0.41
CA ALA A 71 19.69 15.37 1.13
C ALA A 71 20.48 16.68 1.26
N GLY A 72 20.83 17.04 2.49
CA GLY A 72 21.56 18.29 2.79
C GLY A 72 20.72 19.57 2.86
N ASP A 73 19.40 19.49 2.64
CA ASP A 73 18.48 20.62 2.68
C ASP A 73 18.32 21.16 4.12
N LEU A 74 18.10 20.27 5.07
CA LEU A 74 17.87 20.63 6.47
C LEU A 74 19.17 20.59 7.29
N THR A 75 19.41 21.64 8.08
CA THR A 75 20.47 21.63 9.12
C THR A 75 19.99 20.98 10.42
N SER A 76 18.70 21.10 10.73
CA SER A 76 18.08 20.48 11.89
C SER A 76 16.57 20.31 11.69
N ALA A 77 16.00 19.38 12.45
CA ALA A 77 14.56 19.19 12.50
C ALA A 77 14.15 18.63 13.87
N ARG A 78 12.91 18.86 14.25
CA ARG A 78 12.34 18.35 15.50
C ARG A 78 10.83 18.21 15.40
N VAL A 79 10.27 17.35 16.24
CA VAL A 79 8.84 17.09 16.30
C VAL A 79 8.26 17.76 17.54
N PHE A 80 7.25 18.62 17.34
CA PHE A 80 6.43 19.15 18.41
C PHE A 80 5.44 18.07 18.87
N LEU A 81 5.23 17.95 20.16
CA LEU A 81 4.28 17.02 20.75
C LEU A 81 3.33 17.74 21.71
N ASP A 82 2.06 17.37 21.66
CA ASP A 82 1.03 17.76 22.62
C ASP A 82 0.23 16.52 23.06
N ASP A 83 0.38 16.11 24.32
CA ASP A 83 -0.32 14.96 24.89
C ASP A 83 -1.61 15.34 25.66
N GLY A 84 -2.07 16.58 25.52
CA GLY A 84 -3.26 17.13 26.19
C GLY A 84 -3.03 17.58 27.64
N GLY A 85 -1.87 17.27 28.23
CA GLY A 85 -1.46 17.75 29.55
C GLY A 85 -0.17 18.57 29.54
N SER A 86 0.70 18.31 28.56
CA SER A 86 1.98 18.99 28.39
C SER A 86 2.41 19.03 26.93
N THR A 87 3.27 19.99 26.60
CA THR A 87 3.91 20.08 25.29
C THR A 87 5.41 19.86 25.41
N SER A 88 6.00 19.26 24.38
CA SER A 88 7.44 18.99 24.33
C SER A 88 7.97 18.97 22.90
N TRP A 89 9.29 18.94 22.78
CA TRP A 89 9.99 18.85 21.51
C TRP A 89 10.95 17.67 21.51
N VAL A 90 10.95 16.90 20.43
CA VAL A 90 11.87 15.77 20.22
C VAL A 90 12.71 16.01 18.98
N THR A 91 14.02 16.06 19.14
CA THR A 91 14.95 16.21 18.01
C THR A 91 14.84 15.03 17.04
N ALA A 92 14.83 15.34 15.75
CA ALA A 92 14.97 14.37 14.68
C ALA A 92 16.42 14.33 14.18
N SER A 93 16.83 13.18 13.65
CA SER A 93 18.14 13.00 13.01
C SER A 93 18.02 12.15 11.76
N VAL A 94 18.89 12.38 10.77
CA VAL A 94 19.00 11.49 9.60
C VAL A 94 19.31 10.06 10.04
N GLU A 95 18.47 9.11 9.64
CA GLU A 95 18.65 7.66 9.88
C GLU A 95 19.20 6.94 8.65
N GLY A 96 18.97 7.49 7.46
CA GLY A 96 19.42 6.91 6.19
C GLY A 96 19.04 7.79 5.01
N GLN A 97 19.24 7.27 3.80
CA GLN A 97 18.93 7.97 2.55
C GLN A 97 18.09 7.10 1.63
N ARG A 98 17.27 7.73 0.80
CA ARG A 98 16.48 7.08 -0.26
C ARG A 98 16.65 7.90 -1.53
N GLY A 99 17.49 7.45 -2.44
CA GLY A 99 17.79 8.24 -3.64
C GLY A 99 18.39 9.61 -3.28
N PRO A 100 17.83 10.73 -3.77
CA PRO A 100 18.33 12.09 -3.48
C PRO A 100 17.87 12.64 -2.12
N TYR A 101 17.22 11.82 -1.28
CA TYR A 101 16.56 12.28 -0.08
C TYR A 101 17.20 11.75 1.20
N ASP A 102 17.26 12.60 2.24
CA ASP A 102 17.53 12.18 3.62
C ASP A 102 16.23 11.71 4.28
N ILE A 103 16.30 10.58 4.99
CA ILE A 103 15.23 10.07 5.84
C ILE A 103 15.52 10.46 7.28
N TRP A 104 14.75 11.41 7.79
CA TRP A 104 14.84 11.88 9.17
C TRP A 104 13.97 11.01 10.08
N LYS A 105 14.41 10.85 11.33
CA LYS A 105 13.69 10.09 12.36
C LYS A 105 13.72 10.82 13.70
N ALA A 106 12.57 10.94 14.35
CA ALA A 106 12.44 11.29 15.76
C ALA A 106 11.92 10.10 16.56
N ARG A 107 12.54 9.81 17.72
CA ARG A 107 12.07 8.76 18.64
C ARG A 107 11.20 9.36 19.73
N ILE A 108 9.90 9.15 19.61
CA ILE A 108 8.89 9.67 20.53
C ILE A 108 8.84 8.78 21.78
N PRO A 109 8.97 9.34 23.00
CA PRO A 109 8.87 8.57 24.23
C PRO A 109 7.43 8.07 24.45
N ALA A 110 7.30 7.01 25.24
CA ALA A 110 6.00 6.53 25.69
C ALA A 110 5.27 7.61 26.51
N THR A 111 3.95 7.69 26.36
CA THR A 111 3.09 8.56 27.18
C THR A 111 1.94 7.75 27.79
N PHE A 112 1.47 8.19 28.96
CA PHE A 112 0.28 7.66 29.63
C PHE A 112 -0.99 8.44 29.28
N SER A 113 -0.89 9.50 28.48
CA SER A 113 -2.04 10.24 27.97
C SER A 113 -2.89 9.40 27.02
N SER A 114 -4.14 9.79 26.81
CA SER A 114 -5.08 9.10 25.91
C SER A 114 -4.80 9.33 24.42
N GLY A 115 -3.86 10.20 24.08
CA GLY A 115 -3.47 10.49 22.71
C GLY A 115 -2.33 11.49 22.64
N ILE A 116 -1.83 11.72 21.42
CA ILE A 116 -0.76 12.67 21.14
C ILE A 116 -1.02 13.38 19.81
N GLY A 117 -0.92 14.70 19.82
CA GLY A 117 -0.86 15.55 18.62
C GLY A 117 0.59 15.85 18.26
N TYR A 118 0.92 15.95 16.98
CA TYR A 118 2.26 16.35 16.55
C TYR A 118 2.29 17.06 15.20
N TYR A 119 3.30 17.90 15.02
CA TYR A 119 3.74 18.42 13.72
C TYR A 119 5.28 18.49 13.71
N ILE A 120 5.85 18.69 12.53
CA ILE A 120 7.31 18.66 12.33
C ILE A 120 7.78 20.09 12.08
N GLU A 121 8.83 20.53 12.77
CA GLU A 121 9.56 21.77 12.49
C GLU A 121 10.85 21.43 11.72
N LEU A 122 11.11 22.20 10.68
CA LEU A 122 12.15 22.00 9.68
C LEU A 122 13.00 23.27 9.60
N ASN A 123 14.33 23.15 9.66
CA ASN A 123 15.22 24.31 9.66
C ASN A 123 16.44 24.06 8.77
N ASP A 124 16.67 24.95 7.81
CA ASP A 124 17.79 24.93 6.84
C ASP A 124 19.01 25.76 7.30
N GLY A 125 18.92 26.37 8.49
CA GLY A 125 19.92 27.25 9.11
C GLY A 125 19.58 28.74 9.00
N ILE A 126 18.63 29.13 8.15
CA ILE A 126 18.23 30.52 7.90
C ILE A 126 16.74 30.70 8.16
N ASP A 127 15.93 29.77 7.68
CA ASP A 127 14.47 29.76 7.78
C ASP A 127 13.96 28.61 8.65
N THR A 128 12.70 28.71 9.07
CA THR A 128 12.02 27.66 9.81
C THR A 128 10.61 27.47 9.28
N ASP A 129 10.38 26.30 8.71
CA ASP A 129 9.10 25.84 8.19
C ASP A 129 8.52 24.75 9.07
N TYR A 130 7.25 24.46 8.84
CA TYR A 130 6.52 23.41 9.53
C TYR A 130 5.81 22.52 8.54
N LEU A 131 5.76 21.22 8.85
CA LEU A 131 5.02 20.23 8.10
C LEU A 131 3.95 19.61 9.02
N SER A 132 2.69 19.70 8.58
CA SER A 132 1.50 19.19 9.27
C SER A 132 0.58 18.44 8.30
N VAL A 133 -0.60 18.02 8.78
CA VAL A 133 -1.63 17.37 7.96
C VAL A 133 -2.11 18.25 6.81
N SER A 134 -2.08 19.58 6.95
CA SER A 134 -2.43 20.52 5.88
C SER A 134 -1.31 20.78 4.87
N GLY A 135 -0.16 20.12 5.03
CA GLY A 135 1.04 20.34 4.24
C GLY A 135 2.05 21.26 4.93
N ILE A 136 2.85 21.96 4.11
CA ILE A 136 3.98 22.77 4.58
C ILE A 136 3.53 24.22 4.78
N SER A 137 4.06 24.89 5.80
CA SER A 137 3.74 26.28 6.11
C SER A 137 4.88 27.00 6.85
N ASP A 138 5.12 28.27 6.52
CA ASP A 138 6.04 29.15 7.27
C ASP A 138 5.58 29.39 8.73
N PRO A 139 4.30 29.74 9.00
CA PRO A 139 3.85 29.89 10.38
C PRO A 139 3.63 28.53 11.06
N VAL A 140 3.69 28.54 12.40
CA VAL A 140 3.31 27.36 13.21
C VAL A 140 1.91 26.89 12.81
N PRO A 141 1.70 25.59 12.53
CA PRO A 141 0.41 25.06 12.10
C PRO A 141 -0.67 25.29 13.17
N VAL A 142 -1.86 25.69 12.71
CA VAL A 142 -3.05 25.89 13.57
C VAL A 142 -4.09 24.77 13.41
N ASP A 143 -3.81 23.80 12.56
CA ASP A 143 -4.64 22.62 12.29
C ASP A 143 -4.49 21.52 13.37
N GLY A 144 -3.56 21.69 14.31
CA GLY A 144 -3.27 20.72 15.36
C GLY A 144 -2.37 19.56 14.93
N GLY A 145 -1.91 19.55 13.67
CA GLY A 145 -1.08 18.50 13.12
C GLY A 145 -1.77 17.13 13.05
N TRP A 146 -0.96 16.07 13.07
CA TRP A 146 -1.46 14.70 13.14
C TRP A 146 -1.87 14.32 14.55
N ARG A 147 -2.89 13.46 14.66
CA ARG A 147 -3.41 12.97 15.94
C ARG A 147 -3.33 11.46 16.02
N LEU A 148 -2.82 10.96 17.14
CA LEU A 148 -2.95 9.58 17.57
C LEU A 148 -3.90 9.57 18.77
N ASP A 149 -4.94 8.75 18.69
CA ASP A 149 -5.88 8.53 19.78
C ASP A 149 -5.74 7.07 20.25
N PHE A 150 -5.18 6.88 21.44
CA PHE A 150 -4.93 5.56 22.00
C PHE A 150 -6.19 4.91 22.57
N THR A 151 -7.33 5.60 22.54
CA THR A 151 -8.65 5.10 22.95
C THR A 151 -9.43 4.58 21.74
N THR A 152 -9.52 5.37 20.67
CA THR A 152 -10.27 5.00 19.45
C THR A 152 -9.45 4.15 18.49
N LEU A 153 -8.12 4.32 18.49
CA LEU A 153 -7.17 3.66 17.60
C LEU A 153 -7.41 3.96 16.11
N GLU A 154 -8.06 5.07 15.79
CA GLU A 154 -8.33 5.51 14.41
C GLU A 154 -7.06 5.88 13.62
N HIS A 155 -5.92 6.03 14.29
CA HIS A 155 -4.61 6.20 13.63
C HIS A 155 -3.99 4.88 13.13
N ALA A 156 -4.61 3.73 13.43
CA ALA A 156 -4.25 2.45 12.81
C ALA A 156 -4.63 2.47 11.32
N PRO A 157 -3.79 1.94 10.42
CA PRO A 157 -4.21 1.77 9.03
C PRO A 157 -5.40 0.81 8.96
N LEU A 158 -6.22 0.97 7.92
CA LEU A 158 -7.21 -0.05 7.56
C LEU A 158 -6.50 -1.38 7.31
N GLY A 159 -7.16 -2.47 7.70
CA GLY A 159 -6.61 -3.81 7.71
C GLY A 159 -6.31 -4.35 9.11
N ALA A 160 -5.53 -5.42 9.17
CA ALA A 160 -4.91 -5.92 10.41
C ALA A 160 -3.54 -5.28 10.64
N THR A 161 -3.28 -4.79 11.86
CA THR A 161 -2.00 -4.16 12.23
C THR A 161 -1.47 -4.78 13.51
N LEU A 162 -0.35 -5.49 13.43
CA LEU A 162 0.32 -6.05 14.60
C LEU A 162 0.81 -4.96 15.56
N THR A 163 0.72 -5.28 16.86
CA THR A 163 1.13 -4.46 18.00
C THR A 163 1.97 -5.33 18.96
N SER A 164 2.49 -4.76 20.05
CA SER A 164 3.38 -5.49 20.97
C SER A 164 2.77 -6.71 21.68
N GLY A 165 1.44 -6.88 21.63
CA GLY A 165 0.75 -7.98 22.31
C GLY A 165 -0.52 -8.49 21.61
N GLY A 166 -0.69 -8.18 20.32
CA GLY A 166 -1.88 -8.53 19.55
C GLY A 166 -1.97 -7.74 18.25
N ALA A 167 -3.19 -7.46 17.77
CA ALA A 167 -3.39 -6.66 16.57
C ALA A 167 -4.59 -5.71 16.69
N VAL A 168 -4.46 -4.54 16.08
CA VAL A 168 -5.61 -3.66 15.79
C VAL A 168 -6.19 -4.06 14.45
N PHE A 169 -7.48 -4.35 14.41
CA PHE A 169 -8.24 -4.53 13.18
C PHE A 169 -9.09 -3.29 12.94
N ARG A 170 -9.03 -2.75 11.73
CA ARG A 170 -9.83 -1.60 11.30
C ARG A 170 -10.42 -1.89 9.92
N VAL A 171 -11.73 -1.71 9.77
CA VAL A 171 -12.42 -1.90 8.49
C VAL A 171 -13.42 -0.79 8.22
N TRP A 172 -13.41 -0.29 6.99
CA TRP A 172 -14.42 0.63 6.48
C TRP A 172 -15.64 -0.17 6.03
N ALA A 173 -16.81 0.08 6.64
CA ALA A 173 -18.05 -0.64 6.38
C ALA A 173 -19.26 0.28 6.67
N PRO A 174 -19.50 1.29 5.81
CA PRO A 174 -20.48 2.36 6.07
C PRO A 174 -21.92 1.85 6.20
N GLY A 175 -22.29 0.77 5.51
CA GLY A 175 -23.61 0.14 5.51
C GLY A 175 -23.85 -0.86 6.65
N ALA A 176 -22.80 -1.34 7.31
CA ALA A 176 -22.96 -2.22 8.48
C ALA A 176 -23.43 -1.44 9.72
N SER A 177 -24.33 -2.08 10.49
CA SER A 177 -24.76 -1.58 11.80
C SER A 177 -23.91 -2.15 12.95
N GLY A 178 -23.23 -3.28 12.73
CA GLY A 178 -22.32 -3.88 13.70
C GLY A 178 -21.31 -4.80 13.02
N CYS A 179 -20.13 -4.90 13.60
CA CYS A 179 -19.06 -5.78 13.12
C CYS A 179 -18.43 -6.56 14.28
N SER A 180 -18.02 -7.78 14.03
CA SER A 180 -17.14 -8.56 14.90
C SER A 180 -15.99 -9.13 14.07
N ILE A 181 -14.80 -9.19 14.66
CA ILE A 181 -13.67 -9.87 14.03
C ILE A 181 -13.63 -11.33 14.47
N ARG A 182 -13.40 -12.24 13.52
CA ARG A 182 -13.31 -13.68 13.75
C ARG A 182 -12.00 -14.18 13.19
N GLY A 183 -11.33 -15.07 13.91
CA GLY A 183 -10.09 -15.66 13.44
C GLY A 183 -9.56 -16.71 14.40
N ASP A 184 -8.38 -17.24 14.09
CA ASP A 184 -7.75 -18.31 14.89
C ASP A 184 -7.59 -17.92 16.37
N PHE A 185 -7.20 -16.67 16.62
CA PHE A 185 -7.00 -16.08 17.95
C PHE A 185 -8.25 -16.06 18.85
N ASN A 186 -9.46 -16.22 18.29
CA ASN A 186 -10.70 -16.31 19.07
C ASN A 186 -11.55 -17.54 18.76
N GLY A 187 -10.94 -18.56 18.16
CA GLY A 187 -11.61 -19.80 17.75
C GLY A 187 -12.76 -19.55 16.78
N TRP A 188 -12.61 -18.54 15.92
CA TRP A 188 -13.63 -18.09 14.96
C TRP A 188 -14.97 -17.75 15.61
N SER A 189 -14.99 -17.22 16.85
CA SER A 189 -16.22 -16.85 17.57
C SER A 189 -16.61 -15.39 17.37
N LEU A 190 -17.82 -14.99 17.80
CA LEU A 190 -18.25 -13.58 17.85
C LEU A 190 -17.75 -12.85 19.12
N GLY A 191 -16.73 -13.41 19.80
CA GLY A 191 -16.21 -12.89 21.09
C GLY A 191 -15.40 -11.60 20.99
N SER A 192 -15.22 -11.05 19.79
CA SER A 192 -14.45 -9.83 19.54
C SER A 192 -15.27 -8.80 18.76
N PRO A 193 -16.31 -8.19 19.37
CA PRO A 193 -17.09 -7.14 18.73
C PRO A 193 -16.24 -5.88 18.51
N MET A 194 -16.47 -5.20 17.39
CA MET A 194 -15.73 -3.99 17.01
C MET A 194 -16.53 -2.74 17.33
N THR A 195 -15.83 -1.67 17.70
CA THR A 195 -16.44 -0.37 18.01
C THR A 195 -16.51 0.48 16.75
N ARG A 196 -17.68 1.08 16.49
CA ARG A 196 -17.88 1.98 15.36
C ARG A 196 -17.30 3.36 15.66
N VAL A 197 -16.42 3.86 14.79
CA VAL A 197 -15.80 5.20 14.85
C VAL A 197 -15.95 5.81 13.46
N GLY A 198 -16.80 6.83 13.31
CA GLY A 198 -17.19 7.30 11.98
C GLY A 198 -17.87 6.18 11.19
N GLU A 199 -17.37 5.88 9.99
CA GLU A 199 -17.82 4.77 9.13
C GLU A 199 -16.99 3.49 9.31
N ASP A 200 -15.98 3.53 10.18
CA ASP A 200 -15.09 2.40 10.43
C ASP A 200 -15.53 1.61 11.65
N PHE A 201 -15.11 0.34 11.68
CA PHE A 201 -15.15 -0.50 12.86
C PHE A 201 -13.72 -0.82 13.28
N ILE A 202 -13.42 -0.64 14.57
CA ILE A 202 -12.06 -0.76 15.13
C ILE A 202 -12.08 -1.64 16.39
N VAL A 203 -11.08 -2.50 16.53
CA VAL A 203 -10.84 -3.26 17.78
C VAL A 203 -9.37 -3.63 17.93
N LEU A 204 -8.85 -3.58 19.16
CA LEU A 204 -7.60 -4.22 19.55
C LEU A 204 -7.90 -5.61 20.11
N VAL A 205 -7.30 -6.65 19.54
CA VAL A 205 -7.41 -8.03 20.03
C VAL A 205 -6.04 -8.51 20.49
N SER A 206 -5.96 -8.99 21.72
CA SER A 206 -4.73 -9.55 22.31
C SER A 206 -4.42 -10.94 21.76
N GLY A 207 -3.14 -11.31 21.73
CA GLY A 207 -2.68 -12.67 21.40
C GLY A 207 -2.72 -13.03 19.92
N VAL A 208 -3.04 -12.06 19.06
CA VAL A 208 -2.95 -12.21 17.60
C VAL A 208 -1.49 -12.24 17.16
N SER A 209 -1.16 -13.14 16.25
CA SER A 209 0.18 -13.31 15.67
C SER A 209 0.16 -13.18 14.15
N ALA A 210 1.32 -12.89 13.55
CA ALA A 210 1.48 -13.03 12.10
C ALA A 210 1.17 -14.48 11.68
N GLY A 211 0.45 -14.64 10.57
CA GLY A 211 -0.03 -15.92 10.07
C GLY A 211 -1.42 -16.33 10.56
N ASP A 212 -1.99 -15.67 11.59
CA ASP A 212 -3.36 -15.94 12.02
C ASP A 212 -4.35 -15.60 10.89
N GLU A 213 -5.29 -16.51 10.62
CA GLU A 213 -6.35 -16.29 9.66
C GLU A 213 -7.53 -15.54 10.29
N TYR A 214 -8.19 -14.67 9.51
CA TYR A 214 -9.32 -13.87 10.00
C TYR A 214 -10.31 -13.45 8.91
N LYS A 215 -11.51 -13.04 9.37
CA LYS A 215 -12.59 -12.41 8.59
C LYS A 215 -13.39 -11.43 9.44
N TYR A 216 -13.99 -10.44 8.78
CA TYR A 216 -15.02 -9.60 9.37
C TYR A 216 -16.39 -10.26 9.27
N PHE A 217 -17.18 -10.12 10.34
CA PHE A 217 -18.55 -10.56 10.42
C PHE A 217 -19.47 -9.35 10.62
N PHE A 218 -20.23 -8.99 9.60
CA PHE A 218 -21.12 -7.83 9.59
C PHE A 218 -22.56 -8.18 9.94
N SER A 219 -23.22 -7.24 10.58
CA SER A 219 -24.63 -7.27 10.94
C SER A 219 -25.32 -5.96 10.52
N PRO A 220 -26.61 -6.00 10.12
CA PRO A 220 -27.44 -7.19 9.95
C PRO A 220 -27.01 -8.06 8.75
N GLY A 221 -27.52 -9.29 8.67
CA GLY A 221 -27.33 -10.17 7.50
C GLY A 221 -26.32 -11.30 7.67
N ASP A 222 -25.62 -11.37 8.82
CA ASP A 222 -24.65 -12.41 9.15
C ASP A 222 -23.60 -12.62 8.05
N ILE A 223 -23.06 -11.51 7.54
CA ILE A 223 -22.22 -11.47 6.34
C ILE A 223 -20.77 -11.67 6.74
N TRP A 224 -20.10 -12.64 6.11
CA TRP A 224 -18.68 -12.90 6.33
C TRP A 224 -17.89 -12.41 5.13
N LYS A 225 -16.91 -11.56 5.37
CA LYS A 225 -16.00 -11.12 4.32
C LYS A 225 -14.56 -11.20 4.78
N PRO A 226 -13.63 -11.54 3.87
CA PRO A 226 -12.23 -11.21 4.07
C PRO A 226 -12.04 -9.70 4.19
N ASP A 227 -10.88 -9.31 4.67
CA ASP A 227 -10.48 -7.92 4.76
C ASP A 227 -10.22 -7.33 3.37
N ALA A 228 -10.94 -6.27 3.02
CA ALA A 228 -10.68 -5.51 1.80
C ALA A 228 -9.21 -5.06 1.70
N ARG A 229 -8.59 -4.68 2.83
CA ARG A 229 -7.20 -4.19 2.92
C ARG A 229 -6.22 -5.24 3.42
N SER A 230 -6.55 -6.53 3.23
CA SER A 230 -5.65 -7.61 3.61
C SER A 230 -4.34 -7.52 2.84
N ARG A 231 -3.20 -7.64 3.55
CA ARG A 231 -1.86 -7.66 2.94
C ARG A 231 -1.44 -9.05 2.45
N ALA A 232 -2.14 -10.07 2.94
CA ALA A 232 -1.96 -11.46 2.56
C ALA A 232 -3.34 -12.14 2.57
N PHE A 233 -3.67 -12.82 1.49
CA PHE A 233 -4.98 -13.44 1.29
C PHE A 233 -4.76 -14.81 0.66
N ASP A 234 -5.49 -15.82 1.13
CA ASP A 234 -5.40 -17.18 0.60
C ASP A 234 -6.80 -17.63 0.13
N SER A 235 -6.99 -17.69 -1.18
CA SER A 235 -8.24 -18.18 -1.78
C SER A 235 -8.47 -19.67 -1.52
N GLY A 236 -7.40 -20.45 -1.35
CA GLY A 236 -7.44 -21.86 -0.97
C GLY A 236 -7.90 -22.10 0.48
N SER A 237 -7.66 -21.15 1.39
CA SER A 237 -8.12 -21.20 2.79
C SER A 237 -9.51 -20.58 2.97
N ASN A 238 -10.49 -21.03 2.17
CA ASN A 238 -11.86 -20.52 2.20
C ASN A 238 -11.95 -18.98 1.98
N GLY A 239 -10.94 -18.36 1.35
CA GLY A 239 -10.84 -16.92 1.17
C GLY A 239 -10.66 -16.18 2.50
N ASN A 240 -9.85 -16.70 3.40
CA ASN A 240 -9.49 -16.04 4.66
C ASN A 240 -8.39 -15.00 4.42
N SER A 241 -8.47 -13.89 5.16
CA SER A 241 -7.37 -12.93 5.24
C SER A 241 -6.34 -13.43 6.23
N ILE A 242 -5.07 -13.08 6.02
CA ILE A 242 -3.95 -13.50 6.88
C ILE A 242 -3.33 -12.26 7.51
N VAL A 243 -3.10 -12.31 8.83
CA VAL A 243 -2.37 -11.25 9.53
C VAL A 243 -0.91 -11.27 9.07
N GLU A 244 -0.48 -10.23 8.38
CA GLU A 244 0.88 -10.10 7.84
C GLU A 244 1.69 -9.11 8.68
N ASP A 245 2.96 -9.46 8.98
CA ASP A 245 3.95 -8.48 9.47
C ASP A 245 4.67 -7.84 8.28
N PRO A 246 4.35 -6.59 7.91
CA PRO A 246 4.98 -5.96 6.75
C PRO A 246 6.49 -5.74 6.92
N PHE A 247 7.04 -5.83 8.16
CA PHE A 247 8.45 -5.59 8.47
C PHE A 247 9.25 -6.85 8.79
N ALA A 248 8.66 -8.05 8.61
CA ALA A 248 9.38 -9.30 8.82
C ALA A 248 10.60 -9.41 7.87
N TYR A 249 10.40 -9.14 6.58
CA TYR A 249 11.49 -9.10 5.60
C TYR A 249 12.55 -8.03 5.89
N GLN A 250 13.82 -8.44 5.86
CA GLN A 250 14.97 -7.57 6.04
C GLN A 250 15.63 -7.26 4.68
N TRP A 251 15.34 -6.07 4.14
CA TRP A 251 15.92 -5.59 2.89
C TRP A 251 17.45 -5.56 2.91
N GLN A 252 18.07 -6.02 1.82
CA GLN A 252 19.53 -5.98 1.63
C GLN A 252 19.95 -4.75 0.79
N VAL A 253 19.12 -4.31 -0.15
CA VAL A 253 19.35 -3.11 -0.95
C VAL A 253 18.46 -1.97 -0.44
N SER A 254 19.07 -0.99 0.23
CA SER A 254 18.38 0.18 0.80
C SER A 254 18.45 1.42 -0.09
N ASP A 255 19.33 1.44 -1.08
CA ASP A 255 19.72 2.60 -1.88
C ASP A 255 19.65 2.33 -3.39
N PHE A 256 18.71 1.47 -3.82
CA PHE A 256 18.53 1.19 -5.24
C PHE A 256 18.17 2.46 -6.02
N HIS A 257 18.90 2.70 -7.11
CA HIS A 257 18.61 3.76 -8.07
C HIS A 257 18.08 3.13 -9.36
N ALA A 258 16.82 3.40 -9.69
CA ALA A 258 16.24 2.95 -10.95
C ALA A 258 16.99 3.59 -12.15
N PRO A 259 17.19 2.85 -13.26
CA PRO A 259 17.74 3.43 -14.48
C PRO A 259 16.85 4.58 -15.00
N PRO A 260 17.43 5.58 -15.69
CA PRO A 260 16.66 6.63 -16.35
C PRO A 260 15.61 6.04 -17.29
N GLN A 261 14.44 6.68 -17.37
CA GLN A 261 13.31 6.17 -18.14
C GLN A 261 13.65 5.95 -19.63
N ASP A 262 14.48 6.80 -20.21
CA ASP A 262 14.96 6.75 -21.59
C ASP A 262 16.05 5.69 -21.84
N GLU A 263 16.57 5.07 -20.79
CA GLU A 263 17.54 3.97 -20.82
C GLU A 263 16.92 2.61 -20.49
N LEU A 264 15.61 2.53 -20.25
CA LEU A 264 14.95 1.28 -19.85
C LEU A 264 14.91 0.26 -21.00
N VAL A 265 15.45 -0.93 -20.73
CA VAL A 265 15.29 -2.17 -21.49
C VAL A 265 14.40 -3.09 -20.67
N VAL A 266 13.11 -3.05 -20.99
CA VAL A 266 12.05 -3.72 -20.22
C VAL A 266 11.83 -5.15 -20.70
N TYR A 267 11.83 -6.09 -19.76
CA TYR A 267 11.36 -7.47 -19.98
C TYR A 267 10.02 -7.67 -19.28
N GLN A 268 8.93 -7.79 -20.05
CA GLN A 268 7.64 -8.15 -19.49
C GLN A 268 7.59 -9.66 -19.24
N LEU A 269 7.22 -10.08 -18.02
CA LEU A 269 7.05 -11.48 -17.70
C LEU A 269 5.78 -11.77 -16.89
N HIS A 270 5.19 -12.91 -17.22
CA HIS A 270 4.12 -13.52 -16.44
C HIS A 270 4.73 -14.46 -15.41
N LEU A 271 4.52 -14.18 -14.12
CA LEU A 271 5.23 -14.87 -13.04
C LEU A 271 5.00 -16.38 -13.08
N GLY A 272 3.75 -16.82 -13.19
CA GLY A 272 3.37 -18.23 -13.19
C GLY A 272 3.90 -19.08 -14.36
N THR A 273 4.42 -18.46 -15.43
CA THR A 273 4.87 -19.18 -16.64
C THR A 273 6.32 -18.91 -17.01
N PHE A 274 7.00 -18.01 -16.28
CA PHE A 274 8.35 -17.57 -16.60
C PHE A 274 9.41 -18.67 -16.36
N ALA A 275 9.33 -19.41 -15.25
CA ALA A 275 10.21 -20.53 -14.92
C ALA A 275 9.42 -21.86 -14.75
N GLY A 276 10.11 -23.00 -14.56
CA GLY A 276 9.48 -24.26 -14.13
C GLY A 276 9.36 -25.39 -15.17
N ARG A 277 8.81 -25.15 -16.37
CA ARG A 277 8.44 -26.29 -17.27
C ARG A 277 9.63 -26.94 -18.00
N ASN A 278 10.64 -26.16 -18.38
CA ASN A 278 11.86 -26.62 -19.07
C ASN A 278 13.12 -25.99 -18.44
N ASP A 279 13.00 -25.62 -17.17
CA ASP A 279 13.98 -24.85 -16.43
C ASP A 279 14.53 -25.74 -15.30
N PRO A 280 15.84 -25.72 -14.99
CA PRO A 280 16.37 -26.36 -13.77
C PRO A 280 15.81 -25.77 -12.45
N VAL A 281 15.09 -24.65 -12.52
CA VAL A 281 14.42 -23.95 -11.43
C VAL A 281 12.90 -24.11 -11.57
N GLY A 282 12.20 -24.43 -10.47
CA GLY A 282 10.77 -24.71 -10.42
C GLY A 282 10.41 -26.21 -10.52
N THR A 283 9.11 -26.54 -10.57
CA THR A 283 8.62 -27.92 -10.73
C THR A 283 7.50 -27.99 -11.77
N VAL A 284 7.35 -29.13 -12.47
CA VAL A 284 6.30 -29.31 -13.50
C VAL A 284 4.88 -29.21 -12.95
N ALA A 285 4.70 -29.42 -11.64
CA ALA A 285 3.39 -29.49 -11.00
C ALA A 285 2.83 -28.13 -10.54
N HIS A 286 3.65 -27.07 -10.54
CA HIS A 286 3.28 -25.77 -9.98
C HIS A 286 3.66 -24.63 -10.93
N PRO A 287 2.87 -23.55 -10.99
CA PRO A 287 3.29 -22.33 -11.67
C PRO A 287 4.57 -21.78 -11.02
N SER A 288 5.37 -21.05 -11.79
CA SER A 288 6.58 -20.38 -11.27
C SER A 288 6.22 -19.31 -10.24
N GLY A 289 6.98 -19.25 -9.15
CA GLY A 289 6.78 -18.29 -8.07
C GLY A 289 7.83 -17.16 -8.02
N TYR A 290 7.74 -16.33 -6.98
CA TYR A 290 8.68 -15.22 -6.76
C TYR A 290 10.14 -15.69 -6.64
N LEU A 291 10.39 -16.80 -5.92
CA LEU A 291 11.72 -17.37 -5.75
C LEU A 291 12.32 -17.87 -7.06
N ASP A 292 11.50 -18.47 -7.93
CA ASP A 292 11.94 -18.99 -9.22
C ASP A 292 12.35 -17.84 -10.16
N ALA A 293 11.57 -16.76 -10.19
CA ALA A 293 11.90 -15.57 -10.94
C ALA A 293 13.17 -14.87 -10.40
N ALA A 294 13.33 -14.82 -9.08
CA ALA A 294 14.50 -14.24 -8.43
C ALA A 294 15.78 -14.99 -8.82
N ALA A 295 15.73 -16.33 -8.88
CA ALA A 295 16.85 -17.16 -9.33
C ALA A 295 17.28 -16.91 -10.79
N ARG A 296 16.46 -16.20 -11.58
CA ARG A 296 16.74 -15.81 -12.97
C ARG A 296 17.20 -14.36 -13.13
N ALA A 297 17.34 -13.59 -12.05
CA ALA A 297 17.82 -12.20 -12.13
C ALA A 297 19.16 -12.06 -12.88
N GLY A 298 20.13 -12.94 -12.59
CA GLY A 298 21.42 -12.94 -13.30
C GLY A 298 21.32 -13.27 -14.79
N HIS A 299 20.34 -14.08 -15.20
CA HIS A 299 20.07 -14.34 -16.61
C HIS A 299 19.51 -13.09 -17.31
N LEU A 300 18.54 -12.42 -16.68
CA LEU A 300 17.95 -11.17 -17.19
C LEU A 300 19.01 -10.07 -17.34
N ALA A 301 19.86 -9.90 -16.33
CA ALA A 301 20.99 -8.97 -16.40
C ALA A 301 21.94 -9.31 -17.56
N ALA A 302 22.25 -10.59 -17.78
CA ALA A 302 23.11 -11.03 -18.89
C ALA A 302 22.49 -10.79 -20.28
N LEU A 303 21.16 -10.73 -20.39
CA LEU A 303 20.46 -10.33 -21.62
C LEU A 303 20.53 -8.81 -21.88
N GLY A 304 20.97 -8.02 -20.89
CA GLY A 304 20.96 -6.56 -20.94
C GLY A 304 19.64 -5.93 -20.49
N VAL A 305 18.77 -6.68 -19.82
CA VAL A 305 17.54 -6.16 -19.20
C VAL A 305 17.92 -5.38 -17.94
N ASN A 306 17.36 -4.18 -17.78
CA ASN A 306 17.53 -3.35 -16.59
C ASN A 306 16.19 -2.97 -15.92
N ALA A 307 15.07 -3.47 -16.46
CA ALA A 307 13.78 -3.43 -15.80
C ALA A 307 12.93 -4.66 -16.14
N VAL A 308 12.26 -5.22 -15.15
CA VAL A 308 11.27 -6.28 -15.31
C VAL A 308 9.89 -5.70 -15.07
N MET A 309 8.98 -5.91 -16.00
CA MET A 309 7.56 -5.59 -15.82
C MET A 309 6.80 -6.88 -15.52
N LEU A 310 6.32 -7.01 -14.29
CA LEU A 310 5.46 -8.11 -13.91
C LEU A 310 4.06 -7.84 -14.46
N ASN A 311 3.45 -8.85 -15.11
CA ASN A 311 1.99 -8.88 -15.23
C ASN A 311 1.36 -8.78 -13.82
N PRO A 312 0.08 -8.39 -13.69
CA PRO A 312 -0.51 -8.17 -12.39
C PRO A 312 -0.34 -9.39 -11.48
N VAL A 313 0.17 -9.14 -10.27
CA VAL A 313 0.52 -10.17 -9.30
C VAL A 313 -0.46 -10.22 -8.14
N THR A 314 -1.52 -9.41 -8.17
CA THR A 314 -2.58 -9.40 -7.15
C THR A 314 -3.46 -10.64 -7.27
N GLU A 315 -4.04 -11.07 -6.15
CA GLU A 315 -4.92 -12.24 -6.10
C GLU A 315 -6.05 -12.19 -7.14
N PHE A 316 -6.30 -13.33 -7.78
CA PHE A 316 -7.40 -13.54 -8.71
C PHE A 316 -8.16 -14.85 -8.44
N PRO A 317 -9.37 -15.04 -9.02
CA PRO A 317 -10.10 -16.30 -8.87
C PRO A 317 -9.51 -17.45 -9.67
N GLY A 318 -9.48 -18.64 -9.05
CA GLY A 318 -9.09 -19.90 -9.67
C GLY A 318 -7.57 -20.05 -9.82
N ASP A 319 -7.14 -21.14 -10.45
CA ASP A 319 -5.72 -21.52 -10.49
C ASP A 319 -4.95 -20.90 -11.67
N GLU A 320 -5.66 -20.37 -12.67
CA GLU A 320 -5.09 -19.90 -13.93
C GLU A 320 -5.64 -18.52 -14.30
N SER A 321 -4.79 -17.51 -14.27
CA SER A 321 -5.07 -16.18 -14.82
C SER A 321 -3.80 -15.53 -15.34
N ALA A 322 -3.97 -14.50 -16.16
CA ALA A 322 -2.91 -13.55 -16.50
C ALA A 322 -2.81 -12.38 -15.49
N GLY A 323 -3.58 -12.42 -14.40
CA GLY A 323 -3.62 -11.42 -13.33
C GLY A 323 -4.60 -10.26 -13.56
N TYR A 324 -5.15 -10.13 -14.77
CA TYR A 324 -5.95 -8.95 -15.15
C TYR A 324 -7.37 -8.90 -14.59
N ASN A 325 -7.77 -9.83 -13.72
CA ASN A 325 -9.08 -9.90 -13.08
C ASN A 325 -8.93 -9.94 -11.54
N PRO A 326 -8.41 -8.88 -10.91
CA PRO A 326 -8.14 -8.89 -9.49
C PRO A 326 -9.42 -9.02 -8.67
N ILE A 327 -9.29 -9.63 -7.48
CA ILE A 327 -10.30 -9.57 -6.41
C ILE A 327 -9.85 -8.72 -5.22
N THR A 328 -8.61 -8.26 -5.24
CA THR A 328 -8.01 -7.34 -4.26
C THR A 328 -6.92 -6.49 -4.91
N ALA A 329 -6.68 -5.30 -4.39
CA ALA A 329 -5.51 -4.49 -4.73
C ALA A 329 -4.34 -4.64 -3.72
N TRP A 330 -4.54 -5.35 -2.62
CA TRP A 330 -3.68 -5.26 -1.43
C TRP A 330 -2.87 -6.52 -1.11
N ALA A 331 -3.22 -7.66 -1.70
CA ALA A 331 -2.52 -8.93 -1.48
C ALA A 331 -1.98 -9.49 -2.80
N PRO A 332 -0.72 -9.97 -2.81
CA PRO A 332 -0.20 -10.78 -3.91
C PRO A 332 -0.95 -12.11 -4.01
N GLU A 333 -0.98 -12.68 -5.21
CA GLU A 333 -1.50 -14.01 -5.52
C GLU A 333 -0.75 -15.08 -4.72
N TRP A 334 -1.46 -15.77 -3.84
CA TRP A 334 -0.85 -16.66 -2.86
C TRP A 334 -0.09 -17.83 -3.49
N VAL A 335 -0.52 -18.30 -4.66
CA VAL A 335 0.12 -19.42 -5.36
C VAL A 335 1.54 -19.06 -5.82
N TYR A 336 1.81 -17.77 -6.06
CA TYR A 336 3.15 -17.31 -6.46
C TYR A 336 4.14 -17.24 -5.30
N GLY A 337 3.66 -17.26 -4.06
CA GLY A 337 4.45 -17.19 -2.85
C GLY A 337 3.97 -16.10 -1.88
N SER A 338 4.68 -15.94 -0.76
CA SER A 338 4.35 -14.96 0.27
C SER A 338 4.73 -13.52 -0.13
N ALA A 339 4.18 -12.54 0.58
CA ALA A 339 4.57 -11.14 0.41
C ALA A 339 6.07 -10.92 0.69
N ASP A 340 6.66 -11.66 1.63
CA ASP A 340 8.11 -11.62 1.88
C ASP A 340 8.93 -12.24 0.75
N GLU A 341 8.43 -13.29 0.09
CA GLU A 341 9.07 -13.83 -1.13
C GLU A 341 8.99 -12.86 -2.30
N PHE A 342 7.91 -12.07 -2.40
CA PHE A 342 7.84 -10.98 -3.37
C PHE A 342 8.86 -9.87 -3.05
N LYS A 343 9.00 -9.45 -1.79
CA LYS A 343 10.06 -8.51 -1.37
C LYS A 343 11.45 -9.06 -1.69
N TYR A 344 11.68 -10.36 -1.48
CA TYR A 344 12.91 -11.04 -1.87
C TYR A 344 13.18 -10.97 -3.37
N LEU A 345 12.18 -11.22 -4.22
CA LEU A 345 12.31 -11.03 -5.67
C LEU A 345 12.76 -9.61 -6.01
N VAL A 346 12.11 -8.60 -5.45
CA VAL A 346 12.44 -7.19 -5.68
C VAL A 346 13.89 -6.89 -5.25
N ASP A 347 14.28 -7.35 -4.06
CA ASP A 347 15.62 -7.14 -3.52
C ASP A 347 16.70 -7.79 -4.41
N VAL A 348 16.48 -9.03 -4.86
CA VAL A 348 17.40 -9.73 -5.77
C VAL A 348 17.46 -9.06 -7.15
N MET A 349 16.35 -8.55 -7.68
CA MET A 349 16.36 -7.77 -8.92
C MET A 349 17.17 -6.48 -8.76
N HIS A 350 16.95 -5.75 -7.66
CA HIS A 350 17.72 -4.54 -7.34
C HIS A 350 19.23 -4.81 -7.19
N GLN A 351 19.62 -5.92 -6.55
CA GLN A 351 21.03 -6.34 -6.45
C GLN A 351 21.67 -6.56 -7.83
N ASN A 352 20.88 -6.86 -8.86
CA ASN A 352 21.32 -7.06 -10.24
C ASN A 352 21.14 -5.80 -11.11
N GLY A 353 20.82 -4.64 -10.52
CA GLY A 353 20.59 -3.40 -11.25
C GLY A 353 19.29 -3.38 -12.07
N ILE A 354 18.33 -4.24 -11.72
CA ILE A 354 17.07 -4.41 -12.43
C ILE A 354 15.94 -3.76 -11.64
N ALA A 355 15.29 -2.74 -12.19
CA ALA A 355 14.08 -2.17 -11.61
C ALA A 355 12.89 -3.12 -11.75
N VAL A 356 11.97 -3.11 -10.78
CA VAL A 356 10.71 -3.88 -10.85
C VAL A 356 9.56 -2.92 -11.12
N LEU A 357 8.84 -3.14 -12.21
CA LEU A 357 7.64 -2.41 -12.61
C LEU A 357 6.43 -3.33 -12.38
N LEU A 358 5.37 -2.77 -11.80
CA LEU A 358 4.11 -3.48 -11.58
C LEU A 358 3.06 -3.01 -12.58
N ASP A 359 2.46 -3.97 -13.26
CA ASP A 359 1.22 -3.74 -14.01
C ASP A 359 0.04 -3.78 -13.03
N ILE A 360 -0.78 -2.73 -13.02
CA ILE A 360 -1.84 -2.51 -12.02
C ILE A 360 -3.18 -2.36 -12.75
N VAL A 361 -4.22 -2.98 -12.19
CA VAL A 361 -5.56 -3.00 -12.78
C VAL A 361 -6.52 -2.20 -11.89
N TRP A 362 -6.88 -1.01 -12.34
CA TRP A 362 -7.85 -0.14 -11.65
C TRP A 362 -9.18 0.02 -12.40
N ASN A 363 -9.23 -0.41 -13.66
CA ASN A 363 -10.38 -0.14 -14.51
C ASN A 363 -11.55 -1.11 -14.32
N HIS A 364 -11.34 -2.26 -13.66
CA HIS A 364 -12.36 -3.25 -13.36
C HIS A 364 -11.88 -4.25 -12.30
N PHE A 365 -12.83 -4.98 -11.71
CA PHE A 365 -12.56 -6.15 -10.87
C PHE A 365 -13.20 -7.40 -11.47
N SER A 366 -12.75 -8.56 -11.01
CA SER A 366 -13.35 -9.82 -11.42
C SER A 366 -14.87 -9.82 -11.24
N PHE A 367 -15.59 -10.32 -12.24
CA PHE A 367 -17.04 -10.54 -12.18
C PHE A 367 -17.42 -11.79 -11.36
N SER A 368 -16.46 -12.66 -11.07
CA SER A 368 -16.61 -13.90 -10.31
C SER A 368 -15.75 -13.90 -9.05
N ASP A 369 -16.24 -14.51 -7.97
CA ASP A 369 -15.56 -14.67 -6.67
C ASP A 369 -14.98 -13.37 -6.06
N ASN A 370 -15.52 -12.24 -6.48
CA ASN A 370 -15.16 -10.93 -5.99
C ASN A 370 -15.93 -10.62 -4.70
N TYR A 371 -15.22 -10.69 -3.57
CA TYR A 371 -15.81 -10.54 -2.26
C TYR A 371 -16.21 -9.10 -1.91
N LEU A 372 -15.78 -8.08 -2.67
CA LEU A 372 -16.15 -6.68 -2.42
C LEU A 372 -17.61 -6.37 -2.80
N TRP A 373 -18.26 -7.25 -3.57
CA TRP A 373 -19.69 -7.14 -3.85
C TRP A 373 -20.52 -7.29 -2.57
N TYR A 374 -21.43 -6.34 -2.33
CA TYR A 374 -22.26 -6.30 -1.13
C TYR A 374 -21.44 -6.55 0.16
N TYR A 375 -20.27 -5.90 0.25
CA TYR A 375 -19.26 -6.20 1.26
C TYR A 375 -19.83 -6.20 2.69
N ASP A 376 -20.59 -5.16 3.05
CA ASP A 376 -21.18 -5.01 4.37
C ASP A 376 -22.71 -5.18 4.39
N GLY A 377 -23.27 -5.72 3.30
CA GLY A 377 -24.71 -5.80 3.05
C GLY A 377 -25.27 -4.69 2.15
N THR A 378 -24.45 -3.70 1.82
CA THR A 378 -24.78 -2.66 0.82
C THR A 378 -23.79 -2.66 -0.34
N GLN A 379 -24.21 -2.15 -1.50
CA GLN A 379 -23.36 -2.03 -2.68
C GLN A 379 -22.75 -0.61 -2.74
N PHE A 380 -21.47 -0.49 -2.41
CA PHE A 380 -20.77 0.80 -2.35
C PHE A 380 -19.33 0.77 -2.89
N TYR A 381 -18.75 -0.41 -3.18
CA TYR A 381 -17.41 -0.51 -3.80
C TYR A 381 -17.43 -0.35 -5.32
N PHE A 382 -18.55 -0.68 -5.96
CA PHE A 382 -18.74 -0.61 -7.42
C PHE A 382 -19.97 0.22 -7.74
N ASP A 383 -19.96 0.84 -8.91
CA ASP A 383 -21.06 1.67 -9.41
C ASP A 383 -22.44 0.99 -9.25
N ASP A 384 -23.46 1.77 -8.90
CA ASP A 384 -24.87 1.33 -8.90
C ASP A 384 -25.75 2.36 -9.66
N PRO A 385 -26.26 2.04 -10.86
CA PRO A 385 -26.14 0.76 -11.55
C PRO A 385 -24.72 0.51 -12.08
N ALA A 386 -24.27 -0.74 -12.03
CA ALA A 386 -22.94 -1.13 -12.47
C ALA A 386 -22.63 -0.64 -13.90
N ALA A 387 -21.54 0.09 -14.05
CA ALA A 387 -20.92 0.31 -15.36
C ALA A 387 -20.27 -1.01 -15.81
N ASP A 388 -21.04 -1.84 -16.51
CA ASP A 388 -20.54 -3.12 -17.01
C ASP A 388 -19.48 -2.90 -18.09
N THR A 389 -18.25 -3.31 -17.78
CA THR A 389 -17.25 -3.61 -18.81
C THR A 389 -17.36 -5.07 -19.23
N PRO A 390 -16.81 -5.48 -20.39
CA PRO A 390 -16.73 -6.90 -20.74
C PRO A 390 -15.96 -7.79 -19.74
N TRP A 391 -15.28 -7.18 -18.76
CA TRP A 391 -14.37 -7.84 -17.82
C TRP A 391 -14.84 -7.79 -16.35
N GLY A 392 -15.90 -7.03 -16.06
CA GLY A 392 -16.47 -6.86 -14.72
C GLY A 392 -16.84 -5.41 -14.41
N ALA A 393 -17.31 -5.17 -13.18
CA ALA A 393 -17.76 -3.83 -12.77
C ALA A 393 -16.59 -2.89 -12.48
N GLN A 394 -16.85 -1.60 -12.69
CA GLN A 394 -15.95 -0.51 -12.31
C GLN A 394 -16.15 -0.16 -10.84
N ALA A 395 -15.07 0.25 -10.19
CA ALA A 395 -15.14 0.80 -8.85
C ALA A 395 -15.89 2.13 -8.85
N ASP A 396 -16.66 2.40 -7.79
CA ASP A 396 -17.32 3.70 -7.60
C ASP A 396 -16.30 4.75 -7.18
N PHE A 397 -15.54 5.28 -8.15
CA PHE A 397 -14.54 6.31 -7.91
C PHE A 397 -15.16 7.67 -7.55
N ASP A 398 -16.48 7.84 -7.56
CA ASP A 398 -17.13 9.05 -7.04
C ASP A 398 -17.14 9.04 -5.50
N SER A 399 -17.15 7.85 -4.88
CA SER A 399 -17.02 7.66 -3.44
C SER A 399 -15.58 7.88 -2.94
N GLU A 400 -15.42 8.70 -1.90
CA GLU A 400 -14.10 8.99 -1.30
C GLU A 400 -13.46 7.76 -0.67
N GLY A 401 -14.22 6.97 0.09
CA GLY A 401 -13.71 5.75 0.73
C GLY A 401 -13.32 4.67 -0.29
N VAL A 402 -13.96 4.64 -1.46
CA VAL A 402 -13.53 3.79 -2.58
C VAL A 402 -12.27 4.35 -3.21
N ARG A 403 -12.16 5.66 -3.46
CA ARG A 403 -10.89 6.23 -3.96
C ARG A 403 -9.72 5.97 -3.02
N ASP A 404 -9.91 6.05 -1.71
CA ASP A 404 -8.88 5.74 -0.71
C ASP A 404 -8.46 4.25 -0.71
N TYR A 405 -9.32 3.36 -1.20
CA TYR A 405 -9.00 1.95 -1.39
C TYR A 405 -7.94 1.69 -2.46
N TYR A 406 -7.87 2.54 -3.49
CA TYR A 406 -6.95 2.41 -4.63
C TYR A 406 -5.71 3.26 -4.43
#